data_AF-A0A1G0E0T1-F1
#
_entry.id   AF-A0A1G0E0T1-F1
#
_cell.length_a   1.000
_cell.length_b   1.000
_cell.length_c   1.000
_cell.angle_alpha   90.00
_cell.angle_beta   90.00
_cell.angle_gamma   90.00
#
_symmetry.space_group_name_H-M   'P 1'
#
loop_
_entity.id
_entity.type
_entity.pdbx_description
1 polymer ?
#
loop_
_entity_poly.entity_id
_entity_poly.type
_entity_poly.pdbx_seq_one_letter_code
_entity_poly.pdbx_strand_id
1 'polypeptide(L)'
;MEKKKHNRRSSYRQREKNNLKMLMGYKKHPHFVDLFLKVREESPQLIEYLLHDLLNVEGYSENEIAFALGLPLHLVRQISVGDLSSVNRDIFLALFSLYARVFCGWCSYNPN
;
A
#
# COMPACT_ATOMS: atom_id res chain seq x y z
N MET A 1 20.58 57.01 -13.84
CA MET A 1 19.40 56.19 -13.50
C MET A 1 19.47 54.88 -14.28
N GLU A 2 19.92 53.79 -13.69
CA GLU A 2 19.88 52.47 -14.33
C GLU A 2 19.03 51.51 -13.49
N LYS A 3 18.01 50.97 -14.14
CA LYS A 3 16.97 50.12 -13.55
C LYS A 3 17.55 48.73 -13.24
N LYS A 4 17.68 48.39 -11.95
CA LYS A 4 17.94 47.01 -11.50
C LYS A 4 16.75 46.10 -11.90
N LYS A 5 16.90 45.30 -12.95
CA LYS A 5 15.95 44.24 -13.31
C LYS A 5 16.05 43.10 -12.29
N HIS A 6 15.09 43.05 -11.38
CA HIS A 6 14.93 41.92 -10.45
C HIS A 6 14.53 40.66 -11.23
N ASN A 7 15.46 39.71 -11.31
CA ASN A 7 15.29 38.44 -11.99
C ASN A 7 14.45 37.50 -11.09
N ARG A 8 13.12 37.67 -11.08
CA ARG A 8 12.16 36.77 -10.40
C ARG A 8 12.02 35.46 -11.19
N ARG A 9 13.06 34.62 -11.19
CA ARG A 9 12.97 33.20 -11.56
C ARG A 9 13.36 32.35 -10.35
N SER A 10 12.60 32.50 -9.27
CA SER A 10 12.50 31.49 -8.22
C SER A 10 11.74 30.32 -8.83
N SER A 11 12.51 29.39 -9.41
CA SER A 11 12.00 28.33 -10.26
C SER A 11 11.13 27.37 -9.46
N TYR A 12 10.03 26.92 -10.06
CA TYR A 12 9.20 25.83 -9.59
C TYR A 12 10.03 24.62 -9.10
N ARG A 13 11.16 24.33 -9.78
CA ARG A 13 12.14 23.31 -9.40
C ARG A 13 12.77 23.51 -8.02
N GLN A 14 12.97 24.76 -7.57
CA GLN A 14 13.49 25.06 -6.24
C GLN A 14 12.42 24.75 -5.17
N ARG A 15 11.14 25.00 -5.48
CA ARG A 15 10.01 24.67 -4.60
C ARG A 15 9.80 23.16 -4.51
N GLU A 16 9.86 22.43 -5.62
CA GLU A 16 9.82 20.95 -5.61
C GLU A 16 10.97 20.34 -4.82
N LYS A 17 12.21 20.83 -5.02
CA LYS A 17 13.36 20.36 -4.22
C LYS A 17 13.18 20.62 -2.72
N ASN A 18 12.60 21.77 -2.36
CA ASN A 18 12.34 22.09 -0.95
C ASN A 18 11.19 21.25 -0.39
N ASN A 19 10.13 21.00 -1.17
CA ASN A 19 9.01 20.14 -0.77
C ASN A 19 9.45 18.68 -0.61
N LEU A 20 10.29 18.17 -1.52
CA LEU A 20 10.90 16.84 -1.41
C LEU A 20 11.84 16.74 -0.21
N LYS A 21 12.61 17.81 0.09
CA LYS A 21 13.42 17.86 1.31
C LYS A 21 12.57 17.89 2.58
N MET A 22 11.42 18.58 2.59
CA MET A 22 10.50 18.58 3.72
C MET A 22 9.86 17.21 3.93
N LEU A 23 9.46 16.53 2.85
CA LEU A 23 8.95 15.16 2.89
C LEU A 23 10.02 14.16 3.35
N MET A 24 11.27 14.31 2.93
CA MET A 24 12.40 13.52 3.46
C MET A 24 12.80 13.91 4.89
N GLY A 25 12.34 15.07 5.38
CA GLY A 25 12.44 15.52 6.77
C GLY A 25 11.50 14.75 7.71
N TYR A 26 10.49 14.05 7.19
CA TYR A 26 9.79 12.97 7.88
C TYR A 26 10.65 11.70 7.99
N LYS A 27 11.96 11.89 8.18
CA LYS A 27 12.87 10.83 8.58
C LYS A 27 12.42 10.33 9.95
N LYS A 28 11.79 9.16 9.90
CA LYS A 28 11.73 8.15 10.95
C LYS A 28 11.19 8.67 12.28
N HIS A 29 9.86 8.80 12.35
CA HIS A 29 9.23 8.61 13.64
C HIS A 29 9.69 7.24 14.18
N PRO A 30 10.24 7.16 15.41
CA PRO A 30 10.66 5.90 16.03
C PRO A 30 9.49 4.93 16.28
N HIS A 31 8.27 5.32 15.90
CA HIS A 31 7.04 4.54 16.01
C HIS A 31 6.54 3.98 14.67
N PHE A 32 7.29 4.08 13.58
CA PHE A 32 6.90 3.40 12.34
C PHE A 32 7.10 1.89 12.51
N VAL A 33 6.06 1.26 13.07
CA VAL A 33 5.93 -0.18 13.12
C VAL A 33 5.78 -0.66 11.69
N ASP A 34 6.73 -1.46 11.22
CA ASP A 34 6.57 -2.17 9.96
C ASP A 34 5.50 -3.25 10.18
N LEU A 35 4.26 -2.93 9.77
CA LEU A 35 3.11 -3.82 9.93
C LEU A 35 3.37 -5.19 9.33
N PHE A 36 4.07 -5.25 8.19
CA PHE A 36 4.41 -6.53 7.57
C PHE A 36 5.33 -7.37 8.45
N LEU A 37 6.38 -6.76 9.02
CA LEU A 37 7.28 -7.48 9.93
C LEU A 37 6.54 -7.99 11.16
N LYS A 38 5.70 -7.15 11.79
CA LYS A 38 4.89 -7.58 12.93
C LYS A 38 3.95 -8.72 12.60
N VAL A 39 3.19 -8.61 11.51
CA VAL A 39 2.28 -9.68 11.09
C VAL A 39 3.07 -10.96 10.81
N ARG A 40 4.21 -10.86 10.13
CA ARG A 40 5.05 -12.02 9.81
C ARG A 40 5.63 -12.71 11.06
N GLU A 41 5.97 -11.94 12.10
CA GLU A 41 6.53 -12.45 13.35
C GLU A 41 5.47 -12.98 14.32
N GLU A 42 4.37 -12.23 14.49
CA GLU A 42 3.37 -12.49 15.53
C GLU A 42 2.19 -13.32 15.02
N SER A 43 1.82 -13.22 13.74
CA SER A 43 0.59 -13.82 13.19
C SER A 43 0.65 -14.04 11.66
N PRO A 44 1.58 -14.86 11.14
CA PRO A 44 1.77 -15.00 9.69
C PRO A 44 0.53 -15.55 8.98
N GLN A 45 -0.28 -16.38 9.65
CA GLN A 45 -1.54 -16.93 9.11
C GLN A 45 -2.57 -15.83 8.79
N LEU A 46 -2.44 -14.64 9.36
CA LEU A 46 -3.31 -13.51 9.01
C LEU A 46 -3.26 -13.21 7.51
N ILE A 47 -2.11 -13.38 6.86
CA ILE A 47 -1.96 -13.14 5.42
C ILE A 47 -2.84 -14.10 4.62
N GLU A 48 -2.84 -15.38 4.98
CA GLU A 48 -3.71 -16.40 4.40
C GLU A 48 -5.19 -16.09 4.66
N TYR A 49 -5.55 -15.71 5.89
CA TYR A 49 -6.94 -15.39 6.25
C TYR A 49 -7.49 -14.19 5.48
N LEU A 50 -6.69 -13.13 5.29
CA LEU A 50 -7.10 -11.98 4.47
C LEU A 50 -7.43 -12.40 3.02
N LEU A 51 -6.69 -13.36 2.47
CA LEU A 51 -6.95 -13.89 1.14
C LEU A 51 -8.22 -14.74 1.11
N HIS A 52 -8.42 -15.63 2.09
CA HIS A 52 -9.64 -16.45 2.15
C HIS A 52 -10.90 -15.62 2.34
N ASP A 53 -10.85 -14.58 3.17
CA ASP A 53 -11.97 -13.64 3.31
C ASP A 53 -12.32 -13.01 1.97
N LEU A 54 -11.32 -12.59 1.18
CA LEU A 54 -11.54 -12.06 -0.17
C LEU A 54 -12.15 -13.11 -1.11
N LEU A 55 -11.66 -14.36 -1.07
CA LEU A 55 -12.20 -15.46 -1.89
C LEU A 55 -13.66 -15.81 -1.57
N ASN A 56 -14.11 -15.50 -0.35
CA ASN A 56 -15.50 -15.70 0.07
C ASN A 56 -16.44 -14.59 -0.40
N VAL A 57 -15.93 -13.50 -0.97
CA VAL A 57 -16.76 -12.42 -1.53
C VAL A 57 -17.23 -12.80 -2.94
N GLU A 58 -18.53 -12.68 -3.18
CA GLU A 58 -19.09 -12.92 -4.51
C GLU A 58 -18.41 -12.02 -5.57
N GLY A 59 -17.96 -12.63 -6.66
CA GLY A 59 -17.22 -11.95 -7.72
C GLY A 59 -15.69 -11.89 -7.52
N TYR A 60 -15.15 -12.33 -6.38
CA TYR A 60 -13.70 -12.40 -6.14
C TYR A 60 -13.16 -13.82 -6.30
N SER A 61 -12.99 -14.26 -7.54
CA SER A 61 -12.25 -15.51 -7.83
C SER A 61 -10.74 -15.34 -7.65
N GLU A 62 -9.99 -16.44 -7.61
CA GLU A 62 -8.51 -16.40 -7.60
C GLU A 62 -7.94 -15.54 -8.75
N ASN A 63 -8.56 -15.59 -9.93
CA ASN A 63 -8.16 -14.81 -11.09
C ASN A 63 -8.40 -13.31 -10.90
N GLU A 64 -9.57 -12.96 -10.36
CA GLU A 64 -9.93 -11.56 -10.09
C GLU A 64 -9.02 -10.96 -9.01
N ILE A 65 -8.72 -11.73 -7.97
CA ILE A 65 -7.77 -11.32 -6.93
C ILE A 65 -6.36 -11.19 -7.52
N ALA A 66 -5.89 -12.18 -8.29
CA ALA A 66 -4.57 -12.11 -8.93
C ALA A 66 -4.44 -10.86 -9.81
N PHE A 67 -5.48 -10.57 -10.60
CA PHE A 67 -5.56 -9.37 -11.42
C PHE A 67 -5.54 -8.09 -10.59
N ALA A 68 -6.38 -8.00 -9.54
CA ALA A 68 -6.47 -6.83 -8.66
C ALA A 68 -5.18 -6.56 -7.87
N LEU A 69 -4.42 -7.60 -7.56
CA LEU A 69 -3.13 -7.51 -6.87
C LEU A 69 -1.95 -7.30 -7.84
N GLY A 70 -2.15 -7.48 -9.14
CA GLY A 70 -1.07 -7.47 -10.13
C GLY A 70 -0.09 -8.63 -9.96
N LEU A 71 -0.57 -9.79 -9.51
CA LEU A 71 0.24 -10.97 -9.20
C LEU A 71 -0.05 -12.12 -10.17
N PRO A 72 0.92 -13.00 -10.41
CA PRO A 72 0.66 -14.27 -11.06
C PRO A 72 -0.33 -15.13 -10.25
N LEU A 73 -1.26 -15.80 -10.94
CA LEU A 73 -2.26 -16.69 -10.32
C LEU A 73 -1.65 -17.76 -9.41
N HIS A 74 -0.49 -18.30 -9.77
CA HIS A 74 0.18 -19.32 -8.95
C HIS A 74 0.59 -18.80 -7.57
N LEU A 75 0.92 -17.50 -7.42
CA LEU A 75 1.23 -16.93 -6.12
C LEU A 75 -0.01 -16.84 -5.23
N VAL A 76 -1.16 -16.47 -5.81
CA VAL A 76 -2.44 -16.46 -5.08
C VAL A 76 -2.76 -17.86 -4.55
N ARG A 77 -2.60 -18.88 -5.40
CA ARG A 77 -2.80 -20.29 -5.01
C ARG A 77 -1.82 -20.79 -3.95
N GLN A 78 -0.58 -20.34 -3.99
CA GLN A 78 0.40 -20.66 -2.95
C GLN A 78 -0.02 -20.06 -1.60
N ILE A 79 -0.41 -18.78 -1.59
CA ILE A 79 -0.86 -18.12 -0.37
C ILE A 79 -2.13 -18.79 0.18
N SER A 80 -3.08 -19.19 -0.68
CA SER A 80 -4.33 -19.84 -0.26
C SER A 80 -4.16 -21.27 0.29
N VAL A 81 -2.98 -21.87 0.14
CA VAL A 81 -2.64 -23.16 0.79
C VAL A 81 -1.67 -22.96 1.96
N GLY A 82 -1.44 -21.72 2.37
CA GLY A 82 -0.58 -21.35 3.51
C GLY A 82 0.92 -21.27 3.17
N ASP A 83 1.33 -21.34 1.90
CA ASP A 83 2.73 -21.12 1.52
C ASP A 83 3.03 -19.61 1.43
N LEU A 84 3.64 -19.09 2.49
CA LEU A 84 3.99 -17.67 2.64
C LEU A 84 5.45 -17.37 2.27
N SER A 85 6.19 -18.35 1.72
CA SER A 85 7.63 -18.20 1.42
C SER A 85 7.89 -17.10 0.37
N SER A 86 6.97 -16.94 -0.58
CA SER A 86 7.01 -15.94 -1.65
C SER A 86 6.42 -14.58 -1.26
N VAL A 87 5.78 -14.47 -0.08
CA VAL A 87 5.16 -13.22 0.36
C VAL A 87 6.22 -12.26 0.88
N ASN A 88 6.42 -11.19 0.11
CA ASN A 88 7.20 -10.03 0.51
C ASN A 88 6.28 -8.89 0.98
N ARG A 89 6.90 -7.78 1.40
CA ARG A 89 6.19 -6.62 1.91
C ARG A 89 5.20 -6.03 0.90
N ASP A 90 5.56 -5.97 -0.37
CA ASP A 90 4.72 -5.35 -1.40
C ASP A 90 3.48 -6.20 -1.69
N ILE A 91 3.64 -7.53 -1.74
CA ILE A 91 2.53 -8.48 -1.87
C ILE A 91 1.58 -8.34 -0.69
N PHE A 92 2.11 -8.30 0.55
CA PHE A 92 1.30 -8.10 1.74
C PHE A 92 0.53 -6.78 1.71
N LEU A 93 1.19 -5.67 1.38
CA LEU A 93 0.53 -4.36 1.33
C LEU A 93 -0.52 -4.27 0.21
N ALA A 94 -0.28 -4.92 -0.94
CA ALA A 94 -1.27 -5.02 -2.01
C ALA A 94 -2.51 -5.81 -1.55
N LEU A 95 -2.30 -6.97 -0.91
CA LEU A 95 -3.37 -7.80 -0.36
C LEU A 95 -4.16 -7.05 0.72
N PHE A 96 -3.47 -6.43 1.67
CA PHE A 96 -4.07 -5.63 2.73
C PHE A 96 -4.84 -4.42 2.16
N SER A 97 -4.31 -3.76 1.12
CA SER A 97 -4.99 -2.67 0.44
C SER A 97 -6.27 -3.12 -0.27
N LEU A 98 -6.25 -4.29 -0.91
CA LEU A 98 -7.43 -4.86 -1.55
C LEU A 98 -8.49 -5.23 -0.50
N TYR A 99 -8.06 -5.94 0.56
CA TYR A 99 -8.91 -6.27 1.70
C TYR A 99 -9.58 -5.03 2.29
N ALA A 100 -8.81 -3.98 2.58
CA ALA A 100 -9.34 -2.73 3.12
C ALA A 100 -10.34 -2.06 2.17
N ARG A 101 -10.11 -2.11 0.84
CA ARG A 101 -11.08 -1.57 -0.14
C ARG A 101 -12.40 -2.33 -0.13
N VAL A 102 -12.34 -3.66 -0.01
CA VAL A 102 -13.53 -4.53 -0.03
C VAL A 102 -14.31 -4.43 1.28
N PHE A 103 -13.64 -4.54 2.42
CA PHE A 103 -14.29 -4.66 3.73
C PHE A 103 -14.35 -3.34 4.52
N CYS A 104 -13.35 -2.47 4.39
CA CYS A 104 -13.34 -1.17 5.08
C CYS A 104 -13.93 -0.03 4.24
N GLY A 105 -14.06 -0.23 2.91
CA GLY A 105 -14.74 0.70 2.00
C GLY A 105 -16.23 0.89 2.29
N TRP A 106 -16.86 -0.05 3.03
CA TRP A 106 -18.24 0.07 3.50
C TRP A 106 -18.42 1.02 4.70
N CYS A 107 -17.35 1.37 5.45
CA CYS A 107 -17.48 2.25 6.61
C CYS A 107 -17.59 3.75 6.25
N SER A 108 -17.51 4.12 4.97
CA SER A 108 -17.55 5.52 4.51
C SER A 108 -18.84 5.92 3.78
N TYR A 109 -19.74 4.97 3.49
CA TYR A 109 -21.04 5.28 2.91
C TYR A 109 -22.09 5.33 4.01
N ASN A 110 -22.11 6.44 4.75
CA ASN A 110 -23.24 6.81 5.58
C ASN A 110 -24.07 7.83 4.76
N PRO A 111 -25.12 7.40 4.02
CA PRO A 111 -26.00 8.34 3.34
C PRO A 111 -26.92 8.95 4.40
N ASN A 112 -26.43 9.99 5.09
CA ASN A 112 -27.32 10.96 5.71
C ASN A 112 -27.96 11.84 4.63
#